data_AF-A0A7C6Y5T5-F1
#
_entry.id   AF-A0A7C6Y5T5-F1
#
_cell.length_a   1.000
_cell.length_b   1.000
_cell.length_c   1.000
_cell.angle_alpha   90.00
_cell.angle_beta   90.00
_cell.angle_gamma   90.00
#
_symmetry.space_group_name_H-M   'P 1'
#
loop_
_entity.id
_entity.type
_entity.pdbx_description
1 polymer ?
#
loop_
_entity_poly.entity_id
_entity_poly.type
_entity_poly.pdbx_seq_one_letter_code
_entity_poly.pdbx_strand_id
1 'polypeptide(L)'
;MTTWKCHDCESMFDDPKAVLYRPRRIGNGSENWEKEEYIYVCPVCGSDEIYEAYFCTDCEKEVEETELDVDDLCPECAAKADAYDEMIDRVKEALSTPIDMEQIIKQIITKPKGE
;
A
#
# COMPACT_ATOMS: atom_id res chain seq x y z
N MET A 1 -3.89 3.25 1.86
CA MET A 1 -4.96 3.83 1.01
C MET A 1 -6.27 3.07 1.21
N THR A 2 -7.37 3.76 1.52
CA THR A 2 -8.71 3.15 1.63
C THR A 2 -9.40 3.14 0.27
N THR A 3 -9.86 1.97 -0.19
CA THR A 3 -10.66 1.82 -1.42
C THR A 3 -11.76 0.78 -1.21
N TRP A 4 -12.59 0.54 -2.22
CA TRP A 4 -13.61 -0.51 -2.20
C TRP A 4 -13.15 -1.72 -3.01
N LYS A 5 -13.52 -2.90 -2.52
CA LYS A 5 -13.31 -4.17 -3.22
C LYS A 5 -14.62 -4.92 -3.38
N CYS A 6 -14.81 -5.52 -4.55
CA CYS A 6 -15.92 -6.42 -4.80
C CYS A 6 -15.54 -7.85 -4.43
N HIS A 7 -16.35 -8.50 -3.60
CA HIS A 7 -16.15 -9.89 -3.24
C HIS A 7 -16.30 -10.84 -4.45
N ASP A 8 -17.24 -10.55 -5.35
CA ASP A 8 -17.58 -11.47 -6.45
C ASP A 8 -16.60 -11.44 -7.64
N CYS A 9 -16.03 -10.28 -7.96
CA CYS A 9 -15.14 -10.11 -9.12
C CYS A 9 -13.74 -9.62 -8.76
N GLU A 10 -13.45 -9.45 -7.47
CA GLU A 10 -12.16 -9.02 -6.92
C GLU A 10 -11.66 -7.66 -7.44
N SER A 11 -12.50 -6.92 -8.17
CA SER A 11 -12.17 -5.60 -8.70
C SER A 11 -12.05 -4.58 -7.58
N MET A 12 -11.02 -3.75 -7.66
CA MET A 12 -10.77 -2.62 -6.77
C MET A 12 -11.24 -1.32 -7.44
N PHE A 13 -11.84 -0.40 -6.68
CA PHE A 13 -12.35 0.87 -7.17
C PHE A 13 -12.47 1.90 -6.04
N ASP A 14 -12.34 3.18 -6.37
CA ASP A 14 -12.39 4.25 -5.37
C ASP A 14 -13.83 4.58 -4.95
N ASP A 15 -14.76 4.57 -5.91
CA ASP A 15 -16.16 4.93 -5.69
C ASP A 15 -17.10 3.83 -6.16
N PRO A 16 -17.95 3.28 -5.28
CA PRO A 16 -18.98 2.36 -5.68
C PRO A 16 -20.08 3.07 -6.47
N LYS A 17 -20.73 2.32 -7.37
CA LYS A 17 -21.80 2.87 -8.20
C LYS A 17 -23.11 2.86 -7.42
N ALA A 18 -23.70 4.04 -7.18
CA ALA A 18 -25.06 4.11 -6.65
C ALA A 18 -26.08 3.73 -7.75
N VAL A 19 -26.95 2.77 -7.46
CA VAL A 19 -28.07 2.38 -8.32
C VAL A 19 -29.37 2.39 -7.55
N LEU A 20 -30.45 2.76 -8.23
CA LEU A 20 -31.78 2.84 -7.65
C LEU A 20 -32.30 1.43 -7.33
N TYR A 21 -32.53 1.14 -6.04
CA TYR A 21 -33.12 -0.10 -5.59
C TYR A 21 -34.60 -0.13 -6.00
N ARG A 22 -35.04 -1.22 -6.63
CA ARG A 22 -36.30 -1.27 -7.38
C ARG A 22 -37.51 -0.80 -6.54
N PRO A 23 -38.34 0.12 -7.06
CA PRO A 23 -39.56 0.54 -6.39
C PRO A 23 -40.61 -0.57 -6.42
N ARG A 24 -41.29 -0.79 -5.29
CA ARG A 24 -42.47 -1.67 -5.21
C ARG A 24 -43.70 -0.89 -5.65
N ARG A 25 -44.48 -1.42 -6.61
CA ARG A 25 -45.83 -0.89 -6.90
C ARG A 25 -46.73 -1.17 -5.70
N ILE A 26 -47.12 -0.13 -4.96
CA ILE A 26 -48.21 -0.24 -3.99
C ILE A 26 -49.51 -0.31 -4.81
N GLY A 27 -50.18 -1.47 -4.80
CA GLY A 27 -51.38 -1.76 -5.59
C GLY A 27 -52.65 -1.04 -5.11
N ASN A 28 -52.57 0.25 -4.77
CA ASN A 28 -53.70 1.05 -4.31
C ASN A 28 -54.13 2.15 -5.30
N GLY A 29 -53.53 2.20 -6.50
CA GLY A 29 -53.90 3.17 -7.53
C GLY A 29 -53.42 4.60 -7.27
N SER A 30 -52.60 4.85 -6.24
CA SER A 30 -51.84 6.09 -6.09
C SER A 30 -50.43 5.90 -6.65
N GLU A 31 -50.00 6.76 -7.57
CA GLU A 31 -48.61 6.84 -8.07
C GLU A 31 -47.68 7.50 -7.02
N ASN A 32 -47.79 7.09 -5.75
CA ASN A 32 -46.87 7.57 -4.72
C ASN A 32 -45.58 6.75 -4.79
N TRP A 33 -44.56 7.33 -5.40
CA TRP A 33 -43.18 6.84 -5.34
C TRP A 33 -42.64 7.11 -3.93
N GLU A 34 -42.37 6.07 -3.15
CA GLU A 34 -41.64 6.21 -1.89
C GLU A 34 -40.17 6.52 -2.20
N LYS A 35 -39.53 7.30 -1.31
CA LYS A 35 -38.19 7.85 -1.48
C LYS A 35 -37.22 6.72 -1.84
N GLU A 36 -36.72 6.79 -3.07
CA GLU A 36 -35.80 5.87 -3.72
C GLU A 36 -34.64 5.51 -2.78
N GLU A 37 -34.57 4.26 -2.30
CA GLU A 37 -33.36 3.77 -1.65
C GLU A 37 -32.34 3.47 -2.75
N TYR A 38 -31.17 4.10 -2.68
CA TYR A 38 -30.05 3.76 -3.56
C TYR A 38 -29.20 2.71 -2.85
N ILE A 39 -28.79 1.68 -3.57
CA ILE A 39 -27.76 0.74 -3.11
C ILE A 39 -26.45 1.04 -3.83
N TYR A 40 -25.34 0.79 -3.15
CA TYR A 40 -24.01 0.85 -3.74
C TYR A 40 -23.65 -0.52 -4.32
N VAL A 41 -23.16 -0.54 -5.56
CA VAL A 41 -22.77 -1.77 -6.25
C VAL A 41 -21.40 -1.63 -6.90
N CYS A 42 -20.77 -2.75 -7.17
CA CYS A 42 -19.54 -2.83 -7.93
C CYS A 42 -19.75 -2.21 -9.33
N PRO A 43 -18.94 -1.22 -9.74
CA PRO A 43 -19.07 -0.59 -11.06
C PRO A 43 -18.72 -1.54 -12.21
N VAL A 44 -17.98 -2.63 -11.94
CA VAL A 44 -17.51 -3.60 -12.94
C VAL A 44 -18.56 -4.68 -13.21
N CYS A 45 -19.05 -5.35 -12.15
CA CYS A 45 -19.96 -6.50 -12.29
C CYS A 45 -21.39 -6.24 -11.82
N GLY A 46 -21.66 -5.14 -11.11
CA GLY A 46 -22.98 -4.80 -10.59
C GLY A 46 -23.42 -5.55 -9.33
N SER A 47 -22.52 -6.32 -8.69
CA SER A 47 -22.77 -6.96 -7.39
C SER A 47 -22.87 -5.94 -6.26
N ASP A 48 -23.77 -6.17 -5.30
CA ASP A 48 -23.88 -5.42 -4.05
C ASP A 48 -22.98 -5.97 -2.92
N GLU A 49 -22.30 -7.09 -3.15
CA GLU A 49 -21.29 -7.67 -2.25
C GLU A 49 -19.95 -6.92 -2.39
N ILE A 50 -19.94 -5.67 -1.91
CA ILE A 50 -18.78 -4.78 -1.88
C ILE A 50 -18.43 -4.39 -0.44
N TYR A 51 -17.15 -4.14 -0.18
CA TYR A 51 -16.67 -3.75 1.15
C TYR A 51 -15.51 -2.75 1.06
N GLU A 52 -15.37 -1.90 2.07
CA GLU A 52 -14.20 -1.04 2.23
C GLU A 52 -12.99 -1.88 2.65
N ALA A 53 -11.87 -1.65 2.00
CA ALA A 53 -10.62 -2.36 2.24
C ALA A 53 -9.44 -1.39 2.22
N TYR A 54 -8.44 -1.68 3.05
CA TYR A 54 -7.21 -0.90 3.15
C TYR A 54 -6.11 -1.61 2.37
N PHE A 55 -5.39 -0.85 1.56
CA PHE A 55 -4.30 -1.35 0.74
C PHE A 55 -3.03 -0.59 1.03
N CYS A 56 -1.92 -1.33 1.08
CA CYS A 56 -0.58 -0.76 1.12
C CYS A 56 -0.30 -0.04 -0.20
N THR A 57 0.19 1.20 -0.13
CA THR A 57 0.51 2.03 -1.31
C THR A 57 1.62 1.46 -2.17
N ASP A 58 2.54 0.69 -1.58
CA ASP A 58 3.76 0.26 -2.26
C ASP A 58 3.66 -1.14 -2.87
N CYS A 59 2.89 -2.02 -2.24
CA CYS A 59 2.74 -3.40 -2.71
C CYS A 59 1.31 -3.75 -3.15
N GLU A 60 0.37 -2.81 -3.03
CA GLU A 60 -1.04 -2.96 -3.43
C GLU A 60 -1.74 -4.17 -2.78
N LYS A 61 -1.16 -4.73 -1.71
CA LYS A 61 -1.77 -5.82 -0.94
C LYS A 61 -2.83 -5.25 0.00
N GLU A 62 -3.94 -5.97 0.08
CA GLU A 62 -4.96 -5.77 1.10
C GLU A 62 -4.37 -6.07 2.48
N VAL A 63 -4.63 -5.18 3.43
CA VAL A 63 -4.14 -5.25 4.81
C VAL A 63 -5.23 -4.83 5.77
N GLU A 64 -5.13 -5.24 7.02
CA GLU A 64 -6.01 -4.71 8.06
C GLU A 64 -5.58 -3.27 8.40
N GLU A 65 -6.55 -2.41 8.75
CA GLU A 65 -6.29 -1.00 9.09
C GLU A 65 -5.22 -0.86 10.18
N THR A 66 -5.17 -1.79 11.14
CA THR A 66 -4.21 -1.81 12.24
C THR A 66 -2.80 -2.24 11.85
N GLU A 67 -2.60 -2.75 10.63
CA GLU A 67 -1.30 -3.22 10.14
C GLU A 67 -0.53 -2.18 9.32
N LEU A 68 -1.12 -1.02 9.07
CA LEU A 68 -0.44 0.10 8.42
C LEU A 68 0.45 0.85 9.42
N ASP A 69 1.67 1.19 9.01
CA ASP A 69 2.60 2.02 9.80
C ASP A 69 2.38 3.53 9.59
N VAL A 70 3.28 4.35 10.13
CA VAL A 70 3.21 5.82 10.05
C VAL A 70 3.26 6.39 8.63
N ASP A 71 3.71 5.59 7.66
CA ASP A 71 3.85 5.94 6.24
C ASP A 71 2.84 5.17 5.36
N ASP A 72 1.77 4.60 5.94
CA ASP A 72 0.80 3.74 5.26
C ASP A 72 1.43 2.50 4.57
N LEU A 73 2.59 2.05 5.06
CA LEU A 73 3.24 0.82 4.61
C LEU A 73 2.72 -0.38 5.40
N CYS A 74 2.59 -1.52 4.73
CA CYS A 74 2.37 -2.78 5.43
C CYS A 74 3.66 -3.23 6.16
N PRO A 75 3.58 -4.17 7.11
CA PRO A 75 4.74 -4.57 7.92
C PRO A 75 5.91 -5.10 7.07
N GLU A 76 5.63 -5.73 5.93
CA GLU A 76 6.65 -6.19 4.98
C GLU A 76 7.38 -5.02 4.30
N CYS A 77 6.66 -3.95 3.98
CA CYS A 77 7.24 -2.77 3.33
C CYS A 77 7.97 -1.89 4.35
N ALA A 78 7.41 -1.72 5.54
CA ALA A 78 8.05 -1.07 6.69
C ALA A 78 9.42 -1.70 7.00
N ALA A 79 9.46 -3.02 7.14
CA ALA A 79 10.72 -3.75 7.43
C ALA A 79 11.77 -3.61 6.31
N LYS A 80 11.34 -3.46 5.05
CA LYS A 80 12.26 -3.21 3.93
C LYS A 80 12.81 -1.79 3.96
N ALA A 81 11.98 -0.81 4.30
CA ALA A 81 12.40 0.59 4.46
C ALA A 81 13.45 0.70 5.58
N ASP A 82 13.17 0.13 6.75
CA ASP A 82 14.09 0.10 7.90
C ASP A 82 15.45 -0.53 7.53
N ALA A 83 15.43 -1.67 6.83
CA ALA A 83 16.67 -2.34 6.40
C ALA A 83 17.47 -1.50 5.40
N TYR A 84 16.78 -0.72 4.55
CA TYR A 84 17.42 0.18 3.59
C TYR A 84 18.09 1.35 4.31
N ASP A 85 17.43 1.93 5.31
CA ASP A 85 17.98 3.00 6.13
C ASP A 85 19.21 2.54 6.93
N GLU A 86 19.16 1.35 7.52
CA GLU A 86 20.32 0.77 8.21
C GLU A 86 21.51 0.59 7.25
N MET A 87 21.26 0.16 6.01
CA MET A 87 22.32 0.05 5.00
C MET A 87 22.92 1.41 4.65
N ILE A 88 22.09 2.45 4.50
CA ILE A 88 22.55 3.81 4.20
C ILE A 88 23.44 4.33 5.34
N ASP A 89 23.06 4.11 6.59
CA ASP A 89 23.84 4.58 7.74
C ASP A 89 25.19 3.87 7.85
N ARG A 90 25.26 2.56 7.60
CA ARG A 90 26.54 1.84 7.52
C ARG A 90 27.46 2.39 6.42
N VAL A 91 26.91 2.75 5.26
CA VAL A 91 27.69 3.35 4.17
C VAL A 91 28.19 4.74 4.56
N LYS A 92 27.35 5.57 5.19
CA LYS A 92 27.76 6.89 5.70
C LYS A 92 28.86 6.78 6.76
N GLU A 93 28.77 5.82 7.68
CA GLU A 93 29.80 5.56 8.68
C GLU A 93 31.12 5.14 8.01
N ALA A 94 31.09 4.19 7.07
CA ALA A 94 32.29 3.75 6.35
C ALA A 94 32.96 4.89 5.59
N LEU A 95 32.20 5.77 4.95
CA LEU A 95 32.72 6.96 4.26
C LEU A 95 33.24 8.04 5.23
N SER A 96 32.72 8.08 6.45
CA SER A 96 33.13 9.04 7.49
C SER A 96 34.36 8.57 8.27
N THR A 97 34.67 7.27 8.29
CA THR A 97 35.91 6.78 8.89
C THR A 97 37.11 7.31 8.08
N PRO A 98 38.07 8.03 8.70
CA PRO A 98 39.29 8.41 8.03
C PRO A 98 40.00 7.13 7.60
N ILE A 99 40.08 6.89 6.29
CA ILE A 99 40.98 5.86 5.77
C ILE A 99 42.37 6.29 6.23
N ASP A 100 42.98 5.49 7.11
CA ASP A 100 44.34 5.70 7.60
C ASP A 100 45.31 5.45 6.42
N MET A 101 45.37 6.47 5.54
CA MET A 101 46.21 6.51 4.35
C MET A 101 47.68 6.36 4.73
N GLU A 102 48.06 6.71 5.96
CA GLU A 102 49.40 6.53 6.50
C GLU A 102 49.78 5.04 6.63
N GLN A 103 48.86 4.18 7.09
CA GLN A 103 49.11 2.74 7.16
C GLN A 103 49.20 2.10 5.78
N ILE A 104 48.36 2.52 4.83
CA ILE A 104 48.38 2.01 3.45
C ILE A 104 49.70 2.38 2.77
N ILE A 105 50.14 3.64 2.91
CA ILE A 105 51.41 4.11 2.36
C ILE A 105 52.60 3.36 2.99
N LYS A 106 52.59 3.12 4.31
CA LYS A 106 53.63 2.35 4.99
C LYS A 106 53.73 0.91 4.46
N GLN A 107 52.61 0.24 4.16
CA GLN A 107 52.62 -1.11 3.58
C GLN A 107 53.12 -1.14 2.12
N ILE A 108 52.86 -0.09 1.33
CA ILE A 108 53.35 0.03 -0.05
C ILE A 108 54.86 0.27 -0.08
N ILE A 109 55.38 1.13 0.81
CA ILE A 109 56.81 1.48 0.89
C ILE A 109 57.65 0.34 1.46
N THR A 110 57.09 -0.50 2.36
CA THR A 110 57.83 -1.57 3.03
C THR A 110 57.88 -2.89 2.27
N LYS A 111 57.16 -3.06 1.15
CA LYS A 111 57.35 -4.24 0.28
C LYS A 111 58.75 -4.17 -0.33
N PRO A 112 59.68 -5.08 0.02
CA PRO A 112 60.94 -5.17 -0.68
C PRO A 112 60.63 -5.57 -2.13
N LYS A 113 61.17 -4.83 -3.10
CA LYS A 113 61.24 -5.30 -4.49
C LYS A 113 61.94 -6.65 -4.45
N GLY A 114 61.19 -7.70 -4.80
CA GLY A 114 61.71 -9.06 -4.94
C GLY A 114 62.92 -9.08 -5.88
N GLU A 115 63.81 -10.01 -5.54
CA GLU A 115 65.07 -10.40 -6.18
C GLU A 115 65.01 -10.56 -7.71
#